data_AF-K3W647-F1
#
_entry.id   AF-K3W647-F1
#
_cell.length_a   1.000
_cell.length_b   1.000
_cell.length_c   1.000
_cell.angle_alpha   90.00
_cell.angle_beta   90.00
_cell.angle_gamma   90.00
#
_symmetry.space_group_name_H-M   'P 1'
#
loop_
_entity.id
_entity.type
_entity.pdbx_description
1 polymer ?
#
loop_
_entity_poly.entity_id
_entity_poly.type
_entity_poly.pdbx_seq_one_letter_code
_entity_poly.pdbx_strand_id
1 'polypeptide(L)'
;MKLSLIKFLAAALLAAAATTDASPMMRQEAEAGCTLSGTYSSSSGLSACSDVVISNLNVPAGVTLDLTKLKAGATVTFSGTTTFGTKLWSGPLILLTGTNLKVTGTGTLDGAWYWKQGQSVTRPVFFRLNHVDKSTLSGFTLKNSPFRTFSILHSTSTTLTGLKLDSSAGNGLAKNTDAST
;
A
#
# COMPACT_ATOMS: atom_id res chain seq x y z
N MET A 1 96.81 -5.89 -14.28
CA MET A 1 96.52 -7.12 -13.50
C MET A 1 95.18 -6.89 -12.78
N LYS A 2 94.18 -7.74 -13.09
CA LYS A 2 92.92 -8.06 -12.36
C LYS A 2 92.18 -6.91 -11.65
N LEU A 3 91.08 -6.40 -12.22
CA LEU A 3 89.69 -6.88 -12.08
C LEU A 3 89.13 -6.76 -10.65
N SER A 4 88.21 -5.82 -10.41
CA SER A 4 86.96 -6.16 -9.69
C SER A 4 85.89 -5.10 -9.91
N LEU A 5 84.72 -5.62 -10.25
CA LEU A 5 83.51 -4.95 -10.72
C LEU A 5 82.54 -4.93 -9.53
N ILE A 6 82.02 -3.77 -9.11
CA ILE A 6 80.88 -3.71 -8.19
C ILE A 6 79.84 -2.78 -8.79
N LYS A 7 78.81 -3.40 -9.38
CA LYS A 7 77.53 -2.79 -9.71
C LYS A 7 76.66 -2.87 -8.46
N PHE A 8 76.02 -1.78 -8.04
CA PHE A 8 74.80 -1.88 -7.24
C PHE A 8 73.75 -0.85 -7.67
N LEU A 9 72.54 -1.39 -7.85
CA LEU A 9 71.27 -0.90 -8.36
C LEU A 9 70.88 0.55 -7.98
N ALA A 10 70.43 1.30 -8.97
CA ALA A 10 69.45 2.37 -8.79
C ALA A 10 68.06 1.75 -8.60
N ALA A 11 67.38 2.04 -7.50
CA ALA A 11 65.97 1.71 -7.32
C ALA A 11 65.12 2.75 -8.08
N ALA A 12 64.58 2.37 -9.23
CA ALA A 12 63.58 3.15 -9.92
C ALA A 12 62.23 2.97 -9.21
N LEU A 13 61.74 4.02 -8.56
CA LEU A 13 60.41 4.06 -7.98
C LEU A 13 59.40 4.26 -9.12
N LEU A 14 58.74 3.18 -9.56
CA LEU A 14 57.58 3.29 -10.45
C LEU A 14 56.40 3.87 -9.67
N ALA A 15 56.06 5.12 -9.94
CA ALA A 15 54.77 5.67 -9.56
C ALA A 15 53.71 5.14 -10.55
N ALA A 16 52.95 4.12 -10.13
CA ALA A 16 51.76 3.70 -10.84
C ALA A 16 50.64 4.73 -10.55
N ALA A 17 50.33 5.58 -11.51
CA ALA A 17 49.14 6.43 -11.46
C ALA A 17 47.91 5.53 -11.68
N ALA A 18 47.19 5.21 -10.60
CA ALA A 18 45.89 4.55 -10.70
C ALA A 18 44.87 5.59 -11.19
N THR A 19 44.42 5.44 -12.44
CA THR A 19 43.26 6.16 -12.95
C THR A 19 42.01 5.59 -12.29
N THR A 20 41.40 6.34 -11.37
CA THR A 20 40.08 6.01 -10.84
C THR A 20 39.06 6.31 -11.93
N ASP A 21 38.57 5.26 -12.58
CA ASP A 21 37.44 5.34 -13.51
C ASP A 21 36.16 5.59 -12.69
N ALA A 22 35.82 6.86 -12.50
CA ALA A 22 34.59 7.27 -11.85
C ALA A 22 33.44 7.15 -12.85
N SER A 23 32.98 5.92 -13.08
CA SER A 23 31.66 5.70 -13.67
C SER A 23 30.60 6.27 -12.73
N PRO A 24 29.63 7.06 -13.22
CA PRO A 24 28.55 7.54 -12.37
C PRO A 24 27.77 6.31 -11.91
N MET A 25 27.91 5.94 -10.64
CA MET A 25 26.98 5.03 -10.01
C MET A 25 25.60 5.70 -10.12
N MET A 26 24.78 5.22 -11.05
CA MET A 26 23.34 5.43 -11.02
C MET A 26 22.91 5.11 -9.59
N ARG A 27 22.58 6.15 -8.83
CA ARG A 27 21.85 6.03 -7.59
C ARG A 27 20.49 5.50 -7.99
N GLN A 28 20.36 4.19 -8.04
CA GLN A 28 19.07 3.55 -7.93
C GLN A 28 18.59 3.95 -6.53
N GLU A 29 17.80 5.02 -6.46
CA GLU A 29 16.94 5.22 -5.32
C GLU A 29 16.19 3.91 -5.18
N ALA A 30 16.54 3.13 -4.16
CA ALA A 30 15.70 2.04 -3.74
C ALA A 30 14.36 2.69 -3.38
N GLU A 31 13.39 2.58 -4.28
CA GLU A 31 11.99 2.87 -4.01
C GLU A 31 11.68 2.24 -2.64
N ALA A 32 11.38 3.08 -1.65
CA ALA A 32 11.19 2.62 -0.29
C ALA A 32 9.88 1.80 -0.24
N GLY A 33 10.00 0.49 -0.46
CA GLY A 33 8.88 -0.44 -0.38
C GLY A 33 8.48 -0.65 1.08
N CYS A 34 7.20 -0.46 1.38
CA CYS A 34 6.63 -0.65 2.72
C CYS A 34 5.64 -1.79 2.71
N THR A 35 5.69 -2.67 3.71
CA THR A 35 4.75 -3.79 3.83
C THR A 35 3.98 -3.70 5.14
N LEU A 36 2.65 -3.77 5.04
CA LEU A 36 1.74 -3.91 6.18
C LEU A 36 1.19 -5.34 6.18
N SER A 37 1.39 -6.07 7.28
CA SER A 37 0.86 -7.42 7.47
C SER A 37 0.62 -7.74 8.95
N GLY A 38 -0.07 -8.84 9.25
CA GLY A 38 -0.40 -9.20 10.63
C GLY A 38 -1.41 -8.22 11.23
N THR A 39 -1.24 -7.79 12.48
CA THR A 39 -2.17 -6.82 13.09
C THR A 39 -1.78 -5.39 12.77
N TYR A 40 -2.73 -4.61 12.23
CA TYR A 40 -2.54 -3.20 11.94
C TYR A 40 -2.37 -2.38 13.22
N SER A 41 -1.28 -1.62 13.30
CA SER A 41 -0.94 -0.78 14.45
C SER A 41 -0.96 0.72 14.11
N SER A 42 -0.42 1.14 12.97
CA SER A 42 -0.47 2.53 12.52
C SER A 42 -0.11 2.70 11.03
N SER A 43 -0.41 3.89 10.50
CA SER A 43 0.01 4.39 9.18
C SER A 43 1.34 5.16 9.20
N SER A 44 2.06 5.19 10.33
CA SER A 44 3.30 5.96 10.44
C SER A 44 4.35 5.41 9.48
N GLY A 45 4.96 6.29 8.69
CA GLY A 45 6.02 5.94 7.74
C GLY A 45 5.56 5.75 6.29
N LEU A 46 4.25 5.66 6.02
CA LEU A 46 3.74 5.50 4.65
C LEU A 46 4.06 6.66 3.70
N SER A 47 4.34 7.85 4.25
CA SER A 47 4.64 9.06 3.47
C SER A 47 5.98 9.01 2.72
N ALA A 48 6.90 8.14 3.13
CA ALA A 48 8.15 7.93 2.43
C ALA A 48 8.05 6.84 1.34
N CYS A 49 6.99 6.04 1.39
CA CYS A 49 6.85 4.84 0.56
C CYS A 49 6.22 5.18 -0.78
N SER A 50 6.89 4.79 -1.86
CA SER A 50 6.33 4.83 -3.21
C SER A 50 5.59 3.55 -3.58
N ASP A 51 5.98 2.42 -2.99
CA ASP A 51 5.27 1.15 -3.07
C ASP A 51 4.83 0.68 -1.68
N VAL A 52 3.55 0.38 -1.52
CA VAL A 52 2.97 -0.13 -0.28
C VAL A 52 2.26 -1.46 -0.56
N VAL A 53 2.73 -2.54 0.04
CA VAL A 53 2.06 -3.85 -0.01
C VAL A 53 1.27 -4.06 1.27
N ILE A 54 -0.02 -4.35 1.14
CA ILE A 54 -0.89 -4.70 2.26
C ILE A 54 -1.27 -6.17 2.10
N SER A 55 -0.75 -7.02 2.98
CA SER A 55 -0.85 -8.48 2.85
C SER A 55 -1.33 -9.13 4.14
N ASN A 56 -2.44 -9.88 4.07
CA ASN A 56 -2.96 -10.63 5.22
C ASN A 56 -3.06 -9.79 6.50
N LEU A 57 -3.64 -8.59 6.37
CA LEU A 57 -3.69 -7.59 7.44
C LEU A 57 -4.99 -7.71 8.25
N ASN A 58 -4.88 -7.76 9.57
CA ASN A 58 -6.00 -7.70 10.51
C ASN A 58 -6.09 -6.29 11.08
N VAL A 59 -7.12 -5.54 10.72
CA VAL A 59 -7.40 -4.21 11.26
C VAL A 59 -8.22 -4.37 12.54
N PRO A 60 -7.77 -3.84 13.70
CA PRO A 60 -8.50 -3.98 14.96
C PRO A 60 -9.92 -3.38 14.93
N ALA A 61 -10.76 -3.81 15.88
CA ALA A 61 -12.14 -3.37 15.96
C ALA A 61 -12.25 -1.86 16.24
N GLY A 62 -13.02 -1.15 15.41
CA GLY A 62 -13.20 0.30 15.55
C GLY A 62 -12.02 1.14 15.08
N VAL A 63 -11.05 0.55 14.37
CA VAL A 63 -9.90 1.24 13.80
C VAL A 63 -10.07 1.34 12.28
N THR A 64 -9.69 2.50 11.74
CA THR A 64 -9.64 2.72 10.28
C THR A 64 -8.26 2.33 9.78
N LEU A 65 -8.19 1.56 8.69
CA LEU A 65 -6.98 1.47 7.87
C LEU A 65 -6.76 2.82 7.18
N ASP A 66 -5.88 3.62 7.75
CA ASP A 66 -5.61 4.99 7.33
C ASP A 66 -4.52 5.03 6.26
N LEU A 67 -4.90 5.37 5.04
CA LEU A 67 -4.02 5.54 3.88
C LEU A 67 -3.99 7.01 3.43
N THR A 68 -4.21 7.96 4.34
CA THR A 68 -4.26 9.40 4.00
C THR A 68 -2.89 10.05 3.80
N LYS A 69 -1.83 9.39 4.29
CA LYS A 69 -0.45 9.91 4.29
C LYS A 69 0.41 9.28 3.20
N LEU A 70 -0.19 8.70 2.17
CA LEU A 70 0.58 8.12 1.06
C LEU A 70 1.34 9.21 0.29
N LYS A 71 2.53 8.86 -0.21
CA LYS A 71 3.26 9.69 -1.16
C LYS A 71 2.42 9.88 -2.43
N ALA A 72 2.44 11.07 -3.02
CA ALA A 72 1.83 11.29 -4.33
C ALA A 72 2.48 10.37 -5.37
N GLY A 73 1.68 9.75 -6.25
CA GLY A 73 2.19 8.76 -7.19
C GLY A 73 2.35 7.34 -6.62
N ALA A 74 2.07 7.11 -5.34
CA ALA A 74 2.32 5.81 -4.73
C ALA A 74 1.43 4.70 -5.29
N THR A 75 1.98 3.50 -5.34
CA THR A 75 1.24 2.26 -5.61
C THR A 75 0.92 1.56 -4.29
N VAL A 76 -0.35 1.21 -4.09
CA VAL A 76 -0.80 0.34 -2.99
C VAL A 76 -1.26 -0.98 -3.59
N THR A 77 -0.71 -2.10 -3.12
CA THR A 77 -1.08 -3.44 -3.58
C THR A 77 -1.69 -4.25 -2.43
N PHE A 78 -2.99 -4.54 -2.53
CA PHE A 78 -3.67 -5.47 -1.64
C PHE A 78 -3.44 -6.92 -2.09
N SER A 79 -3.02 -7.78 -1.17
CA SER A 79 -2.80 -9.21 -1.39
C SER A 79 -3.32 -10.04 -0.21
N GLY A 80 -3.63 -11.32 -0.47
CA GLY A 80 -4.23 -12.17 0.56
C GLY A 80 -5.57 -11.62 1.05
N THR A 81 -5.85 -11.75 2.34
CA THR A 81 -7.11 -11.27 2.93
C THR A 81 -6.87 -10.23 4.02
N THR A 82 -7.40 -9.03 3.84
CA THR A 82 -7.49 -8.02 4.90
C THR A 82 -8.83 -8.13 5.61
N THR A 83 -8.83 -8.22 6.94
CA THR A 83 -10.05 -8.35 7.75
C THR A 83 -10.19 -7.19 8.73
N PHE A 84 -11.42 -6.87 9.13
CA PHE A 84 -11.71 -5.81 10.10
C PHE A 84 -12.40 -6.37 11.35
N GLY A 85 -11.93 -5.97 12.53
CA GLY A 85 -12.60 -6.28 13.78
C GLY A 85 -13.97 -5.62 13.86
N THR A 86 -14.94 -6.33 14.44
CA THR A 86 -16.33 -5.87 14.51
C THR A 86 -16.55 -4.95 15.72
N LYS A 87 -17.04 -3.73 15.48
CA LYS A 87 -17.50 -2.77 16.50
C LYS A 87 -18.68 -1.99 15.94
N LEU A 88 -19.71 -1.67 16.70
CA LEU A 88 -20.77 -0.76 16.22
C LEU A 88 -20.25 0.68 16.20
N TRP A 89 -20.02 1.22 14.99
CA TRP A 89 -19.46 2.56 14.76
C TRP A 89 -19.67 2.99 13.31
N SER A 90 -19.49 4.28 13.04
CA SER A 90 -19.77 4.89 11.74
C SER A 90 -18.66 4.72 10.70
N GLY A 91 -17.48 4.23 11.11
CA GLY A 91 -16.34 4.02 10.23
C GLY A 91 -15.70 5.33 9.70
N PRO A 92 -14.93 5.24 8.60
CA PRO A 92 -14.92 4.14 7.63
C PRO A 92 -13.96 3.01 8.02
N LEU A 93 -14.09 1.83 7.40
CA LEU A 93 -13.10 0.76 7.57
C LEU A 93 -11.76 1.12 6.91
N ILE A 94 -11.80 1.74 5.73
CA ILE A 94 -10.62 2.21 5.00
C ILE A 94 -10.82 3.67 4.60
N LEU A 95 -9.80 4.49 4.82
CA LEU A 95 -9.77 5.88 4.39
C LEU A 95 -8.58 6.13 3.46
N LEU A 96 -8.86 6.64 2.26
CA LEU A 96 -7.85 7.01 1.27
C LEU A 96 -7.95 8.49 0.91
N THR A 97 -6.79 9.13 0.86
CA THR A 97 -6.56 10.49 0.38
C THR A 97 -5.25 10.51 -0.40
N GLY A 98 -5.19 11.27 -1.49
CA GLY A 98 -3.96 11.49 -2.23
C GLY A 98 -4.17 11.76 -3.71
N THR A 99 -3.08 11.93 -4.44
CA THR A 99 -3.12 12.23 -5.88
C THR A 99 -2.24 11.27 -6.66
N ASN A 100 -2.65 10.96 -7.88
CA ASN A 100 -1.96 10.06 -8.80
C ASN A 100 -1.69 8.67 -8.18
N LEU A 101 -2.59 8.18 -7.33
CA LEU A 101 -2.41 6.89 -6.67
C LEU A 101 -2.81 5.74 -7.60
N LYS A 102 -2.08 4.62 -7.49
CA LYS A 102 -2.46 3.35 -8.09
C LYS A 102 -2.74 2.33 -6.98
N VAL A 103 -4.01 2.06 -6.71
CA VAL A 103 -4.43 1.07 -5.72
C VAL A 103 -4.90 -0.19 -6.45
N THR A 104 -4.22 -1.31 -6.23
CA THR A 104 -4.43 -2.51 -7.04
C THR A 104 -4.22 -3.80 -6.25
N GLY A 105 -4.24 -4.94 -6.94
CA GLY A 105 -3.89 -6.25 -6.40
C GLY A 105 -5.03 -7.25 -6.51
N THR A 106 -4.75 -8.49 -6.12
CA THR A 106 -5.69 -9.61 -6.13
C THR A 106 -6.29 -9.91 -4.76
N GLY A 107 -5.97 -9.07 -3.76
CA GLY A 107 -6.40 -9.25 -2.38
C GLY A 107 -7.92 -9.12 -2.20
N THR A 108 -8.39 -9.70 -1.10
CA THR A 108 -9.76 -9.55 -0.60
C THR A 108 -9.78 -8.66 0.63
N LEU A 109 -10.66 -7.68 0.63
CA LEU A 109 -11.00 -6.86 1.78
C LEU A 109 -12.31 -7.41 2.34
N ASP A 110 -12.31 -8.01 3.54
CA ASP A 110 -13.51 -8.62 4.15
C ASP A 110 -14.03 -7.77 5.30
N GLY A 111 -15.13 -7.03 5.04
CA GLY A 111 -15.66 -5.97 5.88
C GLY A 111 -16.35 -6.41 7.19
N ALA A 112 -16.48 -7.71 7.43
CA ALA A 112 -17.21 -8.32 8.55
C ALA A 112 -18.76 -8.28 8.47
N TRP A 113 -19.41 -9.12 9.27
CA TRP A 113 -20.80 -9.55 9.09
C TRP A 113 -21.78 -8.74 9.94
N TYR A 114 -21.81 -7.42 9.76
CA TYR A 114 -22.63 -6.51 10.56
C TYR A 114 -24.14 -6.77 10.43
N TRP A 115 -24.60 -7.22 9.27
CA TRP A 115 -26.01 -7.50 8.99
C TRP A 115 -26.59 -8.66 9.82
N LYS A 116 -25.74 -9.52 10.42
CA LYS A 116 -26.18 -10.53 11.40
C LYS A 116 -26.64 -9.92 12.73
N GLN A 117 -26.31 -8.65 13.00
CA GLN A 117 -26.66 -7.96 14.24
C GLN A 117 -27.96 -7.15 14.13
N GLY A 118 -28.66 -7.23 12.99
CA GLY A 118 -29.90 -6.50 12.74
C GLY A 118 -29.70 -5.20 11.97
N GLN A 119 -30.81 -4.61 11.51
CA GLN A 119 -30.78 -3.42 10.63
C GLN A 119 -30.59 -2.10 11.39
N SER A 120 -31.01 -2.05 12.66
CA SER A 120 -30.98 -0.85 13.51
C SER A 120 -29.65 -0.63 14.24
N VAL A 121 -28.54 -1.10 13.66
CA VAL A 121 -27.20 -0.95 14.25
C VAL A 121 -26.35 0.02 13.43
N THR A 122 -25.44 0.73 14.11
CA THR A 122 -24.46 1.58 13.43
C THR A 122 -23.45 0.71 12.70
N ARG A 123 -23.30 0.92 11.40
CA ARG A 123 -22.43 0.14 10.52
C ARG A 123 -21.44 1.06 9.82
N PRO A 124 -20.16 0.69 9.74
CA PRO A 124 -19.16 1.52 9.10
C PRO A 124 -19.38 1.55 7.59
N VAL A 125 -19.14 2.71 6.97
CA VAL A 125 -18.87 2.76 5.52
C VAL A 125 -17.63 1.91 5.25
N PHE A 126 -17.62 1.11 4.19
CA PHE A 126 -16.48 0.24 3.91
C PHE A 126 -15.26 1.07 3.46
N PHE A 127 -15.30 1.65 2.27
CA PHE A 127 -14.15 2.34 1.70
C PHE A 127 -14.50 3.80 1.40
N ARG A 128 -13.89 4.74 2.15
CA ARG A 128 -14.01 6.17 1.88
C ARG A 128 -12.83 6.68 1.07
N LEU A 129 -13.14 7.30 -0.06
CA LEU A 129 -12.22 8.11 -0.85
C LEU A 129 -12.55 9.58 -0.56
N ASN A 130 -11.60 10.32 0.00
CA ASN A 130 -11.77 11.74 0.29
C ASN A 130 -10.57 12.51 -0.23
N HIS A 131 -10.76 13.43 -1.17
CA HIS A 131 -9.65 14.09 -1.90
C HIS A 131 -8.70 13.07 -2.57
N VAL A 132 -9.29 12.17 -3.37
CA VAL A 132 -8.55 11.21 -4.18
C VAL A 132 -8.62 11.67 -5.63
N ASP A 133 -7.51 12.21 -6.14
CA ASP A 133 -7.47 12.86 -7.45
C ASP A 133 -6.57 12.12 -8.43
N LYS A 134 -6.96 12.08 -9.71
CA LYS A 134 -6.17 11.50 -10.82
C LYS A 134 -5.68 10.08 -10.52
N SER A 135 -6.48 9.30 -9.79
CA SER A 135 -6.04 8.00 -9.23
C SER A 135 -6.81 6.85 -9.86
N THR A 136 -6.30 5.62 -9.70
CA THR A 136 -6.97 4.41 -10.15
C THR A 136 -7.03 3.37 -9.03
N LEU A 137 -8.21 2.81 -8.79
CA LEU A 137 -8.45 1.67 -7.93
C LEU A 137 -8.90 0.49 -8.80
N SER A 138 -8.21 -0.65 -8.77
CA SER A 138 -8.56 -1.78 -9.65
C SER A 138 -8.18 -3.19 -9.16
N GLY A 139 -8.95 -4.18 -9.60
CA GLY A 139 -8.56 -5.60 -9.57
C GLY A 139 -8.80 -6.37 -8.26
N PHE A 140 -9.04 -5.68 -7.14
CA PHE A 140 -9.24 -6.33 -5.84
C PHE A 140 -10.71 -6.59 -5.52
N THR A 141 -10.95 -7.43 -4.51
CA THR A 141 -12.28 -7.82 -4.07
C THR A 141 -12.67 -7.09 -2.79
N LEU A 142 -13.86 -6.52 -2.74
CA LEU A 142 -14.53 -6.10 -1.52
C LEU A 142 -15.61 -7.13 -1.20
N LYS A 143 -15.49 -7.77 -0.04
CA LYS A 143 -16.38 -8.83 0.41
C LYS A 143 -17.11 -8.41 1.69
N ASN A 144 -18.37 -8.81 1.80
CA ASN A 144 -19.21 -8.62 2.98
C ASN A 144 -19.24 -7.14 3.42
N SER A 145 -19.66 -6.24 2.52
CA SER A 145 -19.79 -4.82 2.85
C SER A 145 -20.70 -4.64 4.08
N PRO A 146 -20.28 -3.94 5.14
CA PRO A 146 -21.11 -3.71 6.31
C PRO A 146 -22.38 -2.91 5.99
N PHE A 147 -22.20 -1.92 5.13
CA PHE A 147 -23.18 -0.93 4.68
C PHE A 147 -22.75 -0.45 3.29
N ARG A 148 -22.78 0.86 3.01
CA ARG A 148 -22.30 1.43 1.74
C ARG A 148 -20.86 0.99 1.46
N THR A 149 -20.65 0.45 0.26
CA THR A 149 -19.33 -0.03 -0.18
C THR A 149 -18.36 1.13 -0.39
N PHE A 150 -18.74 2.14 -1.18
CA PHE A 150 -17.92 3.32 -1.41
C PHE A 150 -18.59 4.60 -0.92
N SER A 151 -17.79 5.50 -0.38
CA SER A 151 -18.15 6.91 -0.15
C SER A 151 -17.08 7.76 -0.82
N ILE A 152 -17.41 8.36 -1.97
CA ILE A 152 -16.48 9.16 -2.77
C ILE A 152 -16.80 10.63 -2.56
N LEU A 153 -15.85 11.38 -2.00
CA LEU A 153 -16.00 12.78 -1.60
C LEU A 153 -14.83 13.60 -2.16
N HIS A 154 -15.14 14.79 -2.67
CA HIS A 154 -14.15 15.78 -3.13
C HIS A 154 -13.04 15.19 -4.02
N SER A 155 -13.37 14.21 -4.85
CA SER A 155 -12.43 13.42 -5.65
C SER A 155 -12.65 13.68 -7.14
N THR A 156 -11.59 13.87 -7.91
CA THR A 156 -11.66 14.24 -9.33
C THR A 156 -10.82 13.32 -10.20
N SER A 157 -11.32 12.97 -11.39
CA SER A 157 -10.59 12.13 -12.36
C SER A 157 -10.07 10.81 -11.77
N THR A 158 -10.84 10.20 -10.85
CA THR A 158 -10.48 8.93 -10.22
C THR A 158 -11.30 7.79 -10.81
N THR A 159 -10.63 6.72 -11.21
CA THR A 159 -11.23 5.55 -11.86
C THR A 159 -11.28 4.36 -10.90
N LEU A 160 -12.48 3.79 -10.72
CA LEU A 160 -12.69 2.50 -10.06
C LEU A 160 -13.06 1.49 -11.14
N THR A 161 -12.26 0.44 -11.36
CA THR A 161 -12.49 -0.52 -12.46
C THR A 161 -12.06 -1.93 -12.11
N GLY A 162 -12.77 -2.95 -12.62
CA GLY A 162 -12.42 -4.36 -12.40
C GLY A 162 -12.43 -4.77 -10.93
N LEU A 163 -13.20 -4.09 -10.07
CA LEU A 163 -13.40 -4.45 -8.68
C LEU A 163 -14.50 -5.50 -8.57
N LYS A 164 -14.31 -6.51 -7.72
CA LYS A 164 -15.37 -7.47 -7.38
C LYS A 164 -16.04 -7.04 -6.09
N LEU A 165 -17.35 -6.77 -6.13
CA LEU A 165 -18.14 -6.35 -4.96
C LEU A 165 -19.09 -7.49 -4.56
N ASP A 166 -18.67 -8.31 -3.61
CA ASP A 166 -19.36 -9.55 -3.22
C ASP A 166 -19.98 -9.43 -1.83
N SER A 167 -21.29 -9.21 -1.77
CA SER A 167 -22.04 -9.25 -0.52
C SER A 167 -23.07 -10.38 -0.50
N SER A 168 -22.87 -11.40 -1.35
CA SER A 168 -23.80 -12.52 -1.55
C SER A 168 -24.10 -13.31 -0.26
N ALA A 169 -23.13 -13.38 0.67
CA ALA A 169 -23.33 -14.01 1.97
C ALA A 169 -24.44 -13.35 2.81
N GLY A 170 -24.70 -12.06 2.58
CA GLY A 170 -25.74 -11.28 3.23
C GLY A 170 -27.11 -11.42 2.58
N ASN A 171 -27.33 -12.34 1.64
CA ASN A 171 -28.62 -12.46 0.96
C ASN A 171 -29.81 -12.56 1.95
N GLY A 172 -30.85 -11.76 1.72
CA GLY A 172 -32.02 -11.62 2.60
C GLY A 172 -31.82 -10.79 3.87
N LEU A 173 -30.57 -10.52 4.29
CA LEU A 173 -30.25 -9.84 5.56
C LEU A 173 -29.55 -8.49 5.37
N ALA A 174 -28.55 -8.44 4.51
CA ALA A 174 -27.80 -7.24 4.19
C ALA A 174 -28.71 -6.23 3.49
N LYS A 175 -28.70 -5.00 3.99
CA LYS A 175 -29.40 -3.84 3.43
C LYS A 175 -28.42 -2.70 3.27
N ASN A 176 -28.61 -1.92 2.20
CA ASN A 176 -27.79 -0.76 1.84
C ASN A 176 -26.31 -1.10 1.62
N THR A 177 -26.04 -2.25 1.01
CA THR A 177 -24.72 -2.66 0.51
C THR A 177 -24.55 -2.19 -0.92
N ASP A 178 -24.63 -0.88 -1.12
CA ASP A 178 -24.70 -0.22 -2.42
C ASP A 178 -23.63 -0.74 -3.40
N ALA A 179 -24.04 -0.92 -4.66
CA ALA A 179 -23.26 -1.49 -5.77
C ALA A 179 -22.83 -2.97 -5.66
N SER A 180 -23.13 -3.67 -4.56
CA SER A 180 -22.75 -5.08 -4.41
C SER A 180 -23.66 -6.01 -5.22
N THR A 181 -23.07 -7.08 -5.76
CA THR A 181 -23.79 -8.23 -6.32
C THR A 181 -23.96 -9.33 -5.28
#